data_AF-A0A1Q9RCA8-F1
#
_entry.id   AF-A0A1Q9RCA8-F1
#
_cell.length_a   1.000
_cell.length_b   1.000
_cell.length_c   1.000
_cell.angle_alpha   90.00
_cell.angle_beta   90.00
_cell.angle_gamma   90.00
#
_symmetry.space_group_name_H-M   'P 1'
#
loop_
_entity.id
_entity.type
_entity.pdbx_description
1 polymer ?
#
loop_
_entity_poly.entity_id
_entity_poly.type
_entity_poly.pdbx_seq_one_letter_code
_entity_poly.pdbx_strand_id
1 'polypeptide(L)'
;MQVKPVGQLVFEVNRVPHQISASKLSQGDQKKQSGLKNKDGSEEWSVTFTAESEFGQFVWVVSFTLGNEGLDVDDSDMVKKPEGVKVVTDVSFKSV
;
A
#
# COMPACT_ATOMS: atom_id res chain seq x y z
N MET A 1 1.13 2.01 -16.53
CA MET A 1 0.18 2.02 -15.40
C MET A 1 0.93 1.67 -14.14
N GLN A 2 0.67 2.37 -13.04
CA GLN A 2 1.33 2.14 -11.75
C GLN A 2 0.29 2.22 -10.63
N VAL A 3 0.53 1.50 -9.55
CA VAL A 3 -0.19 1.71 -8.28
C VAL A 3 0.35 2.98 -7.64
N LYS A 4 -0.52 3.90 -7.22
CA LYS A 4 -0.14 5.06 -6.41
C LYS A 4 -0.92 5.12 -5.11
N PRO A 5 -0.24 5.49 -4.00
CA PRO A 5 -0.91 5.81 -2.75
C PRO A 5 -1.67 7.14 -2.89
N VAL A 6 -2.82 7.23 -2.24
CA VAL A 6 -3.73 8.39 -2.30
C VAL A 6 -4.24 8.71 -0.90
N GLY A 7 -4.46 10.00 -0.63
CA GLY A 7 -4.92 10.49 0.67
C GLY A 7 -3.78 10.72 1.66
N GLN A 8 -3.97 10.27 2.90
CA GLN A 8 -3.02 10.47 3.99
C GLN A 8 -3.21 9.41 5.08
N LEU A 9 -2.11 8.99 5.70
CA LEU A 9 -2.13 8.21 6.93
C LEU A 9 -2.28 9.20 8.10
N VAL A 10 -3.32 9.00 8.92
CA VAL A 10 -3.51 9.68 10.20
C VAL A 10 -3.46 8.66 11.32
N PHE A 11 -2.59 8.89 12.30
CA PHE A 11 -2.41 7.99 13.42
C PHE A 11 -2.17 8.74 14.73
N GLU A 12 -2.45 8.10 15.85
CA GLU A 12 -2.31 8.66 17.18
C GLU A 12 -1.24 7.92 17.98
N VAL A 13 -0.42 8.69 18.69
CA VAL A 13 0.51 8.21 19.72
C VAL A 13 0.26 9.03 20.99
N ASN A 14 -0.02 8.38 22.11
CA ASN A 14 -0.35 9.07 23.37
C ASN A 14 -1.47 10.13 23.24
N ARG A 15 -2.49 9.85 22.39
CA ARG A 15 -3.61 10.77 22.05
C ARG A 15 -3.22 12.03 21.28
N VAL A 16 -2.00 12.09 20.75
CA VAL A 16 -1.54 13.16 19.85
C VAL A 16 -1.65 12.67 18.41
N PRO A 17 -2.37 13.38 17.53
CA PRO A 17 -2.51 12.99 16.13
C PRO A 17 -1.27 13.38 15.31
N HIS A 18 -0.87 12.50 14.41
CA HIS A 18 0.20 12.66 13.44
C HIS A 18 -0.29 12.31 12.04
N GLN A 19 0.33 12.93 11.03
CA GLN A 19 -0.08 12.82 9.64
C GLN A 19 1.12 12.56 8.73
N ILE A 20 0.95 11.63 7.79
CA ILE A 20 1.87 11.41 6.67
C ILE A 20 1.05 11.45 5.38
N SER A 21 1.41 12.34 4.46
CA SER A 21 0.77 12.39 3.14
C SER A 21 1.12 11.13 2.34
N ALA A 22 0.14 10.59 1.60
CA ALA A 22 0.34 9.45 0.72
C ALA A 22 1.51 9.65 -0.27
N SER A 23 1.76 10.89 -0.72
CA SER A 23 2.86 11.21 -1.63
C SER A 23 4.26 11.05 -1.02
N LYS A 24 4.36 10.91 0.31
CA LYS A 24 5.62 10.66 1.02
C LYS A 24 5.93 9.16 1.17
N LEU A 25 5.00 8.28 0.80
CA LEU A 25 5.26 6.84 0.83
C LEU A 25 6.26 6.48 -0.26
N SER A 26 7.27 5.71 0.13
CA SER A 26 8.25 5.16 -0.79
C SER A 26 7.77 3.82 -1.32
N GLN A 27 7.82 3.63 -2.63
CA GLN A 27 7.52 2.36 -3.26
C GLN A 27 8.72 1.42 -3.12
N GLY A 28 8.48 0.20 -2.64
CA GLY A 28 9.44 -0.89 -2.62
C GLY A 28 9.37 -1.76 -3.87
N ASP A 29 9.94 -2.96 -3.76
CA ASP A 29 9.99 -3.89 -4.88
C ASP A 29 8.60 -4.40 -5.29
N GLN A 30 8.41 -4.52 -6.59
CA GLN A 30 7.27 -5.22 -7.18
C GLN A 30 7.60 -6.70 -7.32
N LYS A 31 6.67 -7.56 -6.91
CA LYS A 31 6.81 -9.01 -6.95
C LYS A 31 5.61 -9.62 -7.63
N LYS A 32 5.86 -10.36 -8.72
CA LYS A 32 4.85 -11.22 -9.34
C LYS A 32 4.50 -12.35 -8.37
N GLN A 33 3.23 -12.51 -8.04
CA GLN A 33 2.78 -13.64 -7.24
C GLN A 33 2.78 -14.88 -8.15
N SER A 34 3.44 -15.95 -7.70
CA SER A 34 3.94 -17.04 -8.54
C SER A 34 2.97 -17.55 -9.62
N GLY A 35 3.34 -17.35 -10.90
CA GLY A 35 3.02 -18.22 -12.05
C GLY A 35 1.55 -18.40 -12.45
N LEU A 36 0.59 -17.95 -11.64
CA LEU A 36 -0.83 -17.98 -11.92
C LEU A 36 -1.13 -16.88 -12.94
N LYS A 37 -1.09 -17.27 -14.21
CA LYS A 37 -1.91 -16.59 -15.20
C LYS A 37 -3.34 -16.97 -14.92
N ASN A 38 -4.18 -15.99 -14.66
CA ASN A 38 -5.61 -16.21 -14.60
C ASN A 38 -6.10 -16.70 -15.97
N LYS A 39 -7.31 -17.28 -16.02
CA LYS A 39 -7.84 -17.92 -17.24
C LYS A 39 -7.98 -16.95 -18.42
N ASP A 40 -8.09 -15.65 -18.12
CA ASP A 40 -8.13 -14.51 -19.03
C ASP A 40 -6.74 -13.98 -19.43
N GLY A 41 -5.66 -14.56 -18.89
CA GLY A 41 -4.28 -14.20 -19.20
C GLY A 41 -3.73 -13.03 -18.37
N SER A 42 -4.50 -12.51 -17.41
CA SER A 42 -4.01 -11.53 -16.43
C SER A 42 -3.04 -12.15 -15.43
N GLU A 43 -2.18 -11.32 -14.86
CA GLU A 43 -1.13 -11.72 -13.92
C GLU A 43 -1.33 -11.03 -12.57
N GLU A 44 -1.16 -11.78 -11.49
CA GLU A 44 -1.22 -11.24 -10.14
C GLU A 44 0.14 -10.72 -9.68
N TRP A 45 0.14 -9.51 -9.13
CA TRP A 45 1.32 -8.82 -8.66
C TRP A 45 1.08 -8.24 -7.27
N SER A 46 2.18 -7.98 -6.58
CA SER A 46 2.18 -7.27 -5.31
C SER A 46 3.26 -6.20 -5.31
N VAL A 47 3.01 -5.10 -4.64
CA VAL A 47 3.98 -4.02 -4.41
C VAL A 47 3.94 -3.60 -2.96
N THR A 48 5.10 -3.27 -2.40
CA THR A 48 5.17 -2.76 -1.03
C THR A 48 5.24 -1.23 -1.05
N PHE A 49 4.55 -0.57 -0.13
CA PHE A 49 4.73 0.86 0.16
C PHE A 49 5.17 1.04 1.60
N THR A 50 6.00 2.06 1.84
CA THR A 50 6.58 2.29 3.16
C THR A 50 6.52 3.77 3.53
N ALA A 51 6.12 4.05 4.77
CA ALA A 51 6.18 5.36 5.37
C ALA A 51 7.04 5.31 6.64
N GLU A 52 8.07 6.16 6.68
CA GLU A 52 8.88 6.37 7.88
C GLU A 52 8.29 7.49 8.74
N SER A 53 8.25 7.26 10.05
CA SER A 53 7.89 8.25 11.05
C SER A 53 8.90 8.23 12.20
N GLU A 54 8.90 9.24 13.05
CA GLU A 54 9.70 9.27 14.27
C GLU A 54 9.37 8.12 15.24
N PHE A 55 8.19 7.50 15.10
CA PHE A 55 7.72 6.39 15.94
C PHE A 55 8.03 5.02 15.32
N GLY A 56 8.59 4.99 14.11
CA GLY A 56 8.88 3.77 13.36
C GLY A 56 8.18 3.73 12.00
N GLN A 57 8.15 2.54 11.44
CA GLN A 57 7.80 2.29 10.05
C GLN A 57 6.40 1.71 9.89
N PHE A 58 5.67 2.21 8.90
CA PHE A 58 4.44 1.63 8.37
C PHE A 58 4.71 0.97 7.02
N VAL A 59 4.19 -0.22 6.81
CA VAL A 59 4.37 -0.98 5.56
C VAL A 59 3.03 -1.50 5.09
N TRP A 60 2.72 -1.22 3.83
CA TRP A 60 1.57 -1.77 3.13
C TRP A 60 2.03 -2.74 2.06
N VAL A 61 1.30 -3.84 1.89
CA VAL A 61 1.38 -4.70 0.71
C VAL A 61 0.11 -4.48 -0.09
N VAL A 62 0.27 -4.11 -1.36
CA VAL A 62 -0.83 -3.87 -2.29
C VAL A 62 -0.79 -4.94 -3.36
N SER A 63 -1.86 -5.70 -3.47
CA SER A 63 -2.07 -6.71 -4.49
C SER A 63 -2.83 -6.09 -5.66
N PHE A 64 -2.39 -6.39 -6.86
CA PHE A 64 -3.02 -5.87 -8.08
C PHE A 64 -2.90 -6.87 -9.23
N THR A 65 -3.89 -6.83 -10.11
CA THR A 65 -3.95 -7.67 -11.29
C THR A 65 -3.57 -6.83 -12.51
N LEU A 66 -2.62 -7.33 -13.29
CA LEU A 66 -2.18 -6.74 -14.54
C LEU A 66 -2.75 -7.55 -15.71
N GLY A 67 -3.75 -6.99 -16.39
CA GLY A 67 -4.40 -7.59 -17.56
C GLY A 67 -4.32 -6.70 -18.80
N ASN A 68 -4.96 -7.14 -19.89
CA ASN A 68 -5.01 -6.37 -21.15
C ASN A 68 -5.79 -5.04 -21.01
N GLU A 69 -6.75 -4.99 -20.10
CA GLU A 69 -7.56 -3.80 -19.83
C GLU A 69 -6.86 -2.79 -18.90
N GLY A 70 -5.77 -3.21 -18.27
CA GLY A 70 -4.93 -2.36 -17.45
C GLY A 70 -4.56 -2.98 -16.11
N LEU A 71 -4.28 -2.11 -15.14
CA LEU A 71 -3.96 -2.46 -13.78
C LEU A 71 -5.19 -2.23 -12.90
N ASP A 72 -5.64 -3.28 -12.22
CA ASP A 72 -6.69 -3.18 -11.20
C ASP A 72 -6.11 -3.48 -9.81
N VAL A 73 -6.45 -2.65 -8.83
CA VAL A 73 -5.98 -2.85 -7.45
C VAL A 73 -6.96 -3.77 -6.76
N ASP A 74 -6.51 -4.96 -6.39
CA ASP A 74 -7.36 -6.01 -5.81
C ASP A 74 -7.55 -5.78 -4.31
N ASP A 75 -6.44 -5.58 -3.59
CA ASP A 75 -6.43 -5.44 -2.14
C ASP A 75 -5.22 -4.64 -1.64
N SER A 76 -5.32 -4.08 -0.44
CA SER A 76 -4.23 -3.40 0.23
C SER A 76 -4.27 -3.58 1.74
N ASP A 77 -3.23 -4.18 2.29
CA ASP A 77 -3.10 -4.47 3.72
C ASP A 77 -1.92 -3.74 4.35
N MET A 78 -2.15 -3.11 5.51
CA MET A 78 -1.06 -2.64 6.37
C MET A 78 -0.46 -3.82 7.15
N VAL A 79 0.65 -4.38 6.63
CA VAL A 79 1.32 -5.54 7.22
C VAL A 79 2.27 -5.21 8.37
N LYS A 80 2.66 -3.93 8.50
CA LYS A 80 3.51 -3.45 9.60
C LYS A 80 3.07 -2.07 10.04
N LYS A 81 3.00 -1.88 11.36
CA LYS A 81 2.84 -0.58 12.01
C LYS A 81 3.65 -0.53 13.30
N PRO A 82 4.06 0.65 13.78
CA PRO A 82 4.74 0.75 15.07
C PRO A 82 3.84 0.35 16.25
N GLU A 83 4.46 -0.11 17.33
CA GLU A 83 3.77 -0.40 18.58
C GLU A 83 3.24 0.89 19.23
N GLY A 84 2.14 0.78 19.98
CA GLY A 84 1.51 1.94 20.64
C GLY A 84 0.83 2.94 19.71
N VAL A 85 0.91 2.74 18.39
CA VAL A 85 0.20 3.56 17.39
C VAL A 85 -1.22 3.05 17.17
N LYS A 86 -2.18 3.98 17.18
CA LYS A 86 -3.56 3.77 16.71
C LYS A 86 -3.77 4.46 15.36
N VAL A 87 -4.08 3.70 14.32
CA VAL A 87 -4.43 4.26 13.01
C VAL A 87 -5.87 4.79 13.07
N VAL A 88 -6.06 6.04 12.68
CA VAL A 88 -7.37 6.73 12.63
C VAL A 88 -7.88 6.81 11.20
N THR A 89 -6.97 7.03 10.25
CA THR A 89 -7.27 7.05 8.81
C THR A 89 -6.11 6.41 8.08
N ASP A 90 -6.38 5.42 7.25
CA ASP A 90 -5.36 4.77 6.43
C ASP A 90 -5.27 5.41 5.04
N VAL A 91 -4.14 5.19 4.36
CA VAL A 91 -4.00 5.50 2.94
C VAL A 91 -4.83 4.53 2.09
N SER A 92 -5.15 4.94 0.86
CA SER A 92 -5.74 4.05 -0.14
C SER A 92 -4.83 3.97 -1.36
N PHE A 93 -5.04 2.96 -2.21
CA PHE A 93 -4.22 2.75 -3.41
C PHE A 93 -5.10 2.70 -4.66
N LYS A 94 -4.62 3.29 -5.75
CA LYS A 94 -5.32 3.33 -7.03
C LYS A 94 -4.36 3.10 -8.19
N SER A 95 -4.87 2.54 -9.28
CA SER A 95 -4.17 2.51 -10.56
C SER A 95 -4.20 3.89 -11.23
N VAL A 96 -3.08 4.27 -11.87
CA VAL A 96 -2.94 5.49 -12.67
C VAL A 96 -2.15 5.25 -13.96
#